data_AF-A0A2H0SE08-F1
#
_entry.id   AF-A0A2H0SE08-F1
#
_cell.length_a   1.000
_cell.length_b   1.000
_cell.length_c   1.000
_cell.angle_alpha   90.00
_cell.angle_beta   90.00
_cell.angle_gamma   90.00
#
_symmetry.space_group_name_H-M   'P 1'
#
loop_
_entity.id
_entity.type
_entity.pdbx_description
1 polymer ?
#
loop_
_entity_poly.entity_id
_entity_poly.type
_entity_poly.pdbx_seq_one_letter_code
_entity_poly.pdbx_strand_id
1 'polypeptide(L)'
;MRKILLIPLAVVAIFLGNMFSGILFEKQESELISPIPEQTPATSSAPAVNYVKDFRLKAVTELLRDVDSPLQSEVMVGCADKNQVDPYVLVGISRIESTFGKRACEGNPFGWSSCRIRFTTLEESCQA
;
A
#
# COMPACT_ATOMS: atom_id res chain seq x y z
N MET A 1 5.46 60.14 -33.30
CA MET A 1 4.77 58.85 -33.07
C MET A 1 5.81 57.75 -32.90
N ARG A 2 6.17 57.34 -31.67
CA ARG A 2 7.06 56.19 -31.44
C ARG A 2 7.08 55.76 -29.96
N LYS A 3 6.02 55.13 -29.47
CA LYS A 3 5.96 54.53 -28.11
C LYS A 3 5.00 53.33 -28.05
N ILE A 4 5.11 52.33 -28.95
CA ILE A 4 4.27 51.11 -28.87
C ILE A 4 5.07 49.85 -29.29
N LEU A 5 6.36 49.75 -28.96
CA LEU A 5 7.16 48.60 -29.41
C LEU A 5 8.18 48.05 -28.42
N LEU A 6 8.04 48.35 -27.12
CA LEU A 6 8.95 47.81 -26.08
C LEU A 6 8.23 47.17 -24.90
N ILE A 7 6.90 47.06 -24.94
CA ILE A 7 6.12 46.28 -23.96
C ILE A 7 6.28 44.76 -24.16
N PRO A 8 6.40 44.19 -25.39
CA PRO A 8 6.47 42.73 -25.51
C PRO A 8 7.81 42.14 -25.06
N LEU A 9 8.89 42.93 -24.99
CA LEU A 9 10.21 42.45 -24.59
C LEU A 9 10.31 42.18 -23.07
N ALA A 10 9.62 42.99 -22.26
CA ALA A 10 9.64 42.85 -20.81
C ALA A 10 8.85 41.62 -20.33
N VAL A 11 7.77 41.25 -21.02
CA VAL A 11 6.94 40.08 -20.65
C VAL A 11 7.65 38.76 -20.95
N VAL A 12 8.43 38.70 -22.04
CA VAL A 12 9.22 37.51 -22.41
C VAL A 12 10.38 37.27 -21.42
N ALA A 13 11.02 38.33 -20.92
CA ALA A 13 12.09 38.21 -19.92
C ALA A 13 11.58 37.66 -18.57
N ILE A 14 10.35 38.01 -18.17
CA ILE A 14 9.74 37.50 -16.93
C ILE A 14 9.38 36.02 -17.07
N PHE A 15 8.94 35.58 -18.25
CA PHE A 15 8.65 34.15 -18.49
C PHE A 15 9.92 33.28 -18.52
N LEU A 16 11.05 33.80 -19.02
CA LEU A 16 12.33 33.08 -19.03
C LEU A 16 13.03 33.05 -17.66
N GLY A 17 12.86 34.10 -16.83
CA GLY A 17 13.45 34.15 -15.48
C GLY A 17 12.82 33.17 -14.49
N ASN A 18 11.55 32.81 -14.68
CA ASN A 18 10.83 31.86 -13.82
C ASN A 18 11.19 30.38 -14.09
N MET A 19 11.95 30.08 -15.16
CA MET A 19 12.46 28.71 -15.42
C MET A 19 13.82 28.41 -14.78
N PHE A 20 14.53 29.40 -14.23
CA PHE A 20 15.88 29.20 -13.65
C PHE A 20 15.99 29.44 -12.14
N SER A 21 14.89 29.73 -11.45
CA SER A 21 14.91 29.93 -9.98
C SER A 21 14.80 28.64 -9.16
N GLY A 22 15.06 27.48 -9.77
CA GLY A 22 14.79 26.17 -9.18
C GLY A 22 15.99 25.33 -8.74
N ILE A 23 17.23 25.85 -8.71
CA ILE A 23 18.39 25.05 -8.31
C ILE A 23 19.39 25.88 -7.49
N LEU A 24 19.07 26.09 -6.22
CA LEU A 24 20.05 26.00 -5.13
C LEU A 24 19.41 25.13 -4.06
N PHE A 25 19.43 23.82 -4.32
CA PHE A 25 19.21 22.82 -3.28
C PHE A 25 20.37 22.96 -2.30
N GLU A 26 20.13 23.72 -1.23
CA GLU A 26 20.92 23.62 -0.02
C GLU A 26 20.80 22.17 0.45
N LYS A 27 21.92 21.45 0.40
CA LYS A 27 22.04 20.05 0.78
C LYS A 27 21.84 19.96 2.29
N GLN A 28 20.58 20.02 2.73
CA GLN A 28 20.21 19.71 4.10
C GLN A 28 20.28 18.19 4.25
N GLU A 29 21.40 17.71 4.78
CA GLU A 29 21.51 16.36 5.31
C GLU A 29 20.56 16.26 6.52
N SER A 30 19.27 16.06 6.25
CA SER A 30 18.36 15.53 7.26
C SER A 30 18.78 14.08 7.48
N GLU A 31 19.53 13.84 8.55
CA GLU A 31 19.68 12.49 9.08
C GLU A 31 18.27 11.92 9.26
N LEU A 32 17.91 10.94 8.41
CA LEU A 32 16.71 10.13 8.56
C LEU A 32 16.91 9.22 9.77
N ILE A 33 16.84 9.79 10.96
CA ILE A 33 16.54 9.01 12.17
C ILE A 33 15.03 8.98 12.24
N SER A 34 14.42 8.10 11.44
CA SER A 34 13.08 7.64 11.78
C SER A 34 13.19 7.03 13.18
N PRO A 35 12.37 7.44 14.16
CA PRO A 35 12.28 6.68 15.39
C PRO A 35 11.97 5.24 14.98
N ILE A 36 12.85 4.31 15.35
CA ILE A 36 12.56 2.89 15.25
C ILE A 36 11.32 2.71 16.12
N PRO A 37 10.17 2.28 15.56
CA PRO A 37 9.00 2.04 16.37
C PRO A 37 9.39 1.04 17.45
N GLU A 38 9.28 1.49 18.70
CA GLU A 38 9.53 0.67 19.87
C GLU A 38 8.66 -0.59 19.74
N GLN A 39 9.28 -1.76 19.77
CA GLN A 39 8.58 -3.02 19.57
C GLN A 39 7.48 -3.14 20.62
N THR A 40 6.23 -3.06 20.18
CA THR A 40 5.07 -3.37 21.02
C THR A 40 5.29 -4.76 21.61
N PRO A 41 5.25 -4.92 22.96
CA PRO A 41 5.46 -6.22 23.58
C PRO A 41 4.42 -7.19 23.04
N ALA A 42 4.89 -8.21 22.32
CA ALA A 42 4.07 -9.29 21.82
C ALA A 42 3.49 -10.07 23.00
N THR A 43 2.30 -9.68 23.45
CA THR A 43 1.51 -10.50 24.36
C THR A 43 0.95 -11.65 23.55
N SER A 44 1.74 -12.71 23.49
CA SER A 44 1.43 -13.97 22.84
C SER A 44 0.51 -14.81 23.73
N SER A 45 -0.78 -14.75 23.42
CA SER A 45 -1.64 -15.93 23.36
C SER A 45 -2.89 -15.54 22.57
N ALA A 46 -2.88 -15.82 21.27
CA ALA A 46 -4.07 -15.66 20.43
C ALA A 46 -5.21 -16.47 21.07
N PRO A 47 -6.34 -15.84 21.45
CA PRO A 47 -7.47 -16.57 21.99
C PRO A 47 -7.99 -17.56 20.95
N ALA A 48 -8.51 -18.71 21.39
CA ALA A 48 -9.21 -19.63 20.49
C ALA A 48 -10.46 -18.93 19.94
N VAL A 49 -10.36 -18.37 18.72
CA VAL A 49 -11.43 -17.58 18.09
C VAL A 49 -12.56 -18.50 17.67
N ASN A 50 -13.76 -18.21 18.17
CA ASN A 50 -14.99 -18.87 17.72
C ASN A 50 -15.47 -18.22 16.42
N TYR A 51 -15.03 -18.77 15.29
CA TYR A 51 -15.28 -18.26 13.94
C TYR A 51 -16.77 -18.12 13.57
N VAL A 52 -17.69 -18.79 14.28
CA VAL A 52 -19.14 -18.77 13.99
C VAL A 52 -19.77 -17.39 14.27
N LYS A 53 -19.10 -16.51 15.01
CA LYS A 53 -19.58 -15.14 15.32
C LYS A 53 -18.61 -14.03 14.92
N ASP A 54 -17.63 -14.33 14.06
CA ASP A 54 -16.65 -13.31 13.68
C ASP A 54 -17.25 -12.34 12.64
N PHE A 55 -17.53 -11.12 13.08
CA PHE A 55 -18.04 -10.06 12.20
C PHE A 55 -17.04 -9.69 11.10
N ARG A 56 -15.73 -9.86 11.34
CA ARG A 56 -14.67 -9.60 10.38
C ARG A 56 -14.73 -10.60 9.25
N LEU A 57 -14.90 -11.89 9.58
CA LEU A 57 -15.08 -12.94 8.60
C LEU A 57 -16.27 -12.63 7.69
N LYS A 58 -17.43 -12.32 8.27
CA LYS A 58 -18.62 -11.94 7.49
C LYS A 58 -18.35 -10.76 6.56
N ALA A 59 -17.75 -9.67 7.06
CA ALA A 59 -17.46 -8.48 6.27
C ALA A 59 -16.47 -8.77 5.12
N VAL A 60 -15.42 -9.55 5.38
CA VAL A 60 -14.45 -9.98 4.36
C VAL A 60 -15.13 -10.88 3.34
N THR A 61 -15.94 -11.86 3.75
CA THR A 61 -16.69 -12.75 2.85
C THR A 61 -17.63 -11.96 1.94
N GLU A 62 -18.41 -11.02 2.49
CA GLU A 62 -19.33 -10.19 1.70
C GLU A 62 -18.58 -9.36 0.66
N LEU A 63 -17.50 -8.69 1.07
CA LEU A 63 -16.67 -7.89 0.16
C LEU A 63 -16.06 -8.75 -0.96
N LEU A 64 -15.39 -9.86 -0.62
CA LEU A 64 -14.71 -10.71 -1.60
C LEU A 64 -15.72 -11.36 -2.56
N ARG A 65 -16.93 -11.70 -2.08
CA ARG A 65 -18.02 -12.18 -2.94
C ARG A 65 -18.53 -11.10 -3.88
N ASP A 66 -18.75 -9.87 -3.40
CA ASP A 66 -19.25 -8.77 -4.21
C ASP A 66 -18.29 -8.37 -5.34
N VAL A 67 -16.98 -8.55 -5.10
CA VAL A 67 -15.96 -8.32 -6.12
C VAL A 67 -15.59 -9.58 -6.91
N ASP A 68 -16.25 -10.73 -6.72
CA ASP A 68 -15.93 -12.00 -7.39
C ASP A 68 -14.45 -12.38 -7.25
N SER A 69 -13.92 -12.29 -6.03
CA SER A 69 -12.52 -12.56 -5.71
C SER A 69 -12.26 -14.07 -5.55
N PRO A 70 -11.12 -14.60 -6.05
CA PRO A 70 -10.69 -15.98 -5.79
C PRO A 70 -10.12 -16.20 -4.37
N LEU A 71 -9.87 -15.14 -3.59
CA LEU A 71 -9.33 -15.25 -2.24
C LEU A 71 -10.36 -15.82 -1.27
N GLN A 72 -9.88 -16.65 -0.33
CA GLN A 72 -10.70 -17.29 0.69
C GLN A 72 -10.72 -16.43 1.97
N SER A 73 -11.90 -16.02 2.41
CA SER A 73 -12.09 -15.11 3.55
C SER A 73 -11.55 -15.64 4.88
N GLU A 74 -11.74 -16.93 5.13
CA GLU A 74 -11.31 -17.66 6.32
C GLU A 74 -9.78 -17.66 6.43
N VAL A 75 -9.11 -17.80 5.27
CA VAL A 75 -7.66 -17.78 5.17
C VAL A 75 -7.13 -16.38 5.44
N MET A 76 -7.75 -15.35 4.86
CA MET A 76 -7.38 -13.96 5.09
C MET A 76 -7.50 -13.58 6.56
N VAL A 77 -8.61 -13.93 7.22
CA VAL A 77 -8.82 -13.65 8.65
C VAL A 77 -7.88 -14.47 9.53
N GLY A 78 -7.75 -15.76 9.27
CA GLY A 78 -6.86 -16.63 10.06
C GLY A 78 -5.37 -16.26 9.90
N CYS A 79 -4.97 -15.80 8.71
CA CYS A 79 -3.65 -15.26 8.45
C CYS A 79 -3.40 -13.95 9.22
N ALA A 80 -4.40 -13.08 9.25
CA ALA A 80 -4.34 -11.84 10.01
C ALA A 80 -4.16 -12.12 11.51
N ASP A 81 -4.97 -13.02 12.06
CA ASP A 81 -4.94 -13.40 13.48
C ASP A 81 -3.60 -14.01 13.88
N LYS A 82 -3.04 -14.91 13.06
CA LYS A 82 -1.73 -15.54 13.31
C LYS A 82 -0.59 -14.54 13.32
N ASN A 83 -0.66 -13.52 12.46
CA ASN A 83 0.37 -12.50 12.31
C ASN A 83 0.10 -11.23 13.14
N GLN A 84 -0.96 -11.22 13.96
CA GLN A 84 -1.38 -10.07 14.77
C GLN A 84 -1.59 -8.78 13.94
N VAL A 85 -2.12 -8.93 12.72
CA VAL A 85 -2.48 -7.81 11.84
C VAL A 85 -3.99 -7.73 11.67
N ASP A 86 -4.49 -6.56 11.28
CA ASP A 86 -5.91 -6.39 10.96
C ASP A 86 -6.25 -7.07 9.62
N PRO A 87 -7.28 -7.94 9.55
CA PRO A 87 -7.65 -8.61 8.30
C PRO A 87 -8.05 -7.66 7.18
N TYR A 88 -8.59 -6.48 7.50
CA TYR A 88 -8.94 -5.47 6.49
C TYR A 88 -7.69 -4.88 5.83
N VAL A 89 -6.55 -4.85 6.53
CA VAL A 89 -5.27 -4.44 5.95
C VAL A 89 -4.80 -5.46 4.92
N LEU A 90 -4.84 -6.76 5.24
CA LEU A 90 -4.47 -7.82 4.29
C LEU A 90 -5.37 -7.79 3.04
N VAL A 91 -6.68 -7.61 3.23
CA VAL A 91 -7.64 -7.47 2.11
C VAL A 91 -7.37 -6.19 1.30
N GLY A 92 -7.02 -5.09 1.96
CA GLY A 92 -6.63 -3.84 1.32
C GLY A 92 -5.38 -3.98 0.47
N ILE A 93 -4.34 -4.67 0.98
CA ILE A 93 -3.11 -4.95 0.23
C ILE A 93 -3.44 -5.79 -1.01
N SER A 94 -4.22 -6.86 -0.86
CA SER A 94 -4.55 -7.72 -2.00
C SER A 94 -5.39 -6.99 -3.07
N ARG A 95 -6.20 -6.00 -2.68
CA ARG A 95 -6.88 -5.11 -3.63
C ARG A 95 -5.88 -4.37 -4.52
N ILE A 96 -4.86 -3.74 -3.92
CA ILE A 96 -3.89 -2.91 -4.64
C ILE A 96 -2.96 -3.79 -5.48
N GLU A 97 -2.43 -4.86 -4.88
CA GLU A 97 -1.38 -5.69 -5.50
C GLU A 97 -1.93 -6.63 -6.56
N SER A 98 -3.14 -7.16 -6.38
CA SER A 98 -3.66 -8.23 -7.24
C SER A 98 -5.14 -8.08 -7.60
N THR A 99 -5.75 -6.92 -7.36
CA THR A 99 -7.20 -6.72 -7.60
C THR A 99 -8.02 -7.78 -6.86
N PHE A 100 -7.78 -7.92 -5.55
CA PHE A 100 -8.35 -8.96 -4.69
C PHE A 100 -8.01 -10.37 -5.19
N GLY A 101 -6.75 -10.63 -5.54
CA GLY A 101 -6.29 -11.95 -6.00
C GLY A 101 -6.59 -12.29 -7.46
N LYS A 102 -7.43 -11.53 -8.17
CA LYS A 102 -7.77 -11.78 -9.59
C LYS A 102 -6.57 -11.77 -10.53
N ARG A 103 -5.56 -10.98 -10.18
CA ARG A 103 -4.30 -10.83 -10.93
C ARG A 103 -3.11 -11.28 -10.08
N ALA A 104 -3.33 -12.17 -9.12
CA ALA A 104 -2.26 -12.68 -8.28
C ALA A 104 -1.21 -13.42 -9.12
N CYS A 105 0.05 -13.21 -8.78
CA CYS A 105 1.18 -13.89 -9.41
C CYS A 105 1.34 -15.28 -8.80
N GLU A 106 0.60 -16.27 -9.30
CA GLU A 106 0.67 -17.69 -8.87
C GLU A 106 0.70 -17.83 -7.33
N GLY A 107 -0.47 -17.62 -6.71
CA GLY A 107 -0.62 -17.73 -5.26
C GLY A 107 -0.03 -16.57 -4.45
N ASN A 108 0.54 -15.55 -5.10
CA ASN A 108 1.05 -14.34 -4.44
C ASN A 108 0.10 -13.14 -4.64
N PRO A 109 -0.96 -12.99 -3.83
CA PRO A 109 -1.87 -11.86 -3.95
C PRO A 109 -1.35 -10.58 -3.27
N PHE A 110 -0.27 -10.68 -2.50
CA PHE A 110 0.30 -9.58 -1.71
C PHE A 110 1.52 -8.92 -2.37
N GLY A 111 1.90 -9.38 -3.58
CA GLY A 111 3.01 -8.80 -4.32
C GLY A 111 4.39 -9.07 -3.72
N TRP A 112 4.54 -10.08 -2.86
CA TRP A 112 5.80 -10.37 -2.16
C TRP A 112 6.97 -10.46 -3.13
N SER A 113 8.06 -9.76 -2.79
CA SER A 113 9.27 -9.66 -3.62
C SER A 113 8.97 -9.24 -5.07
N SER A 114 8.00 -8.35 -5.28
CA SER A 114 7.54 -7.91 -6.61
C SER A 114 7.15 -9.10 -7.51
N CYS A 115 6.38 -10.04 -6.96
CA CYS A 115 5.96 -11.27 -7.63
C CYS A 115 7.07 -12.25 -8.04
N ARG A 116 8.30 -12.07 -7.54
CA ARG A 116 9.41 -13.02 -7.80
C ARG A 116 9.24 -14.33 -7.03
N ILE A 117 8.57 -14.29 -5.89
CA ILE A 117 8.21 -15.46 -5.11
C ILE A 117 6.80 -15.88 -5.51
N ARG A 118 6.63 -17.17 -5.75
CA ARG A 118 5.36 -17.80 -6.09
C ARG A 118 4.99 -18.75 -4.96
N PHE A 119 3.70 -18.90 -4.72
CA PHE A 119 3.20 -19.75 -3.66
C PHE A 119 2.19 -20.73 -4.24
N THR A 120 2.15 -21.93 -3.68
CA THR A 120 1.19 -22.95 -4.10
C THR A 120 -0.21 -22.60 -3.59
N THR A 121 -0.29 -21.99 -2.41
CA THR A 121 -1.55 -21.61 -1.78
C THR A 121 -1.50 -20.21 -1.16
N LEU A 122 -2.68 -19.66 -0.89
CA LEU A 122 -2.82 -18.39 -0.18
C LEU A 122 -2.20 -18.46 1.23
N GLU A 123 -2.40 -19.57 1.93
CA GLU A 123 -1.85 -19.83 3.26
C GLU A 123 -0.33 -19.77 3.30
N GLU A 124 0.33 -20.27 2.25
CA GLU A 124 1.79 -20.24 2.13
C GLU A 124 2.28 -18.80 1.97
N SER A 125 1.62 -18.00 1.12
CA SER A 125 1.93 -16.58 0.96
C SER A 125 1.74 -15.76 2.24
N CYS A 126 0.96 -16.26 3.18
CA CYS A 126 0.67 -15.65 4.47
C CYS A 126 1.75 -15.90 5.55
N GLN A 127 2.69 -16.80 5.27
CA GLN A 127 3.80 -17.16 6.16
C GLN A 127 5.15 -16.62 5.68
N ALA A 128 5.14 -15.84 4.59
CA ALA A 128 6.32 -15.34 3.90
C ALA A 128 7.01 -14.17 4.63
#